data_AF-A0A844MRX7-F1
#
_entry.id   AF-A0A844MRX7-F1
#
_cell.length_a   1.000
_cell.length_b   1.000
_cell.length_c   1.000
_cell.angle_alpha   90.00
_cell.angle_beta   90.00
_cell.angle_gamma   90.00
#
_symmetry.space_group_name_H-M   'P 1'
#
loop_
_entity.id
_entity.type
_entity.pdbx_description
1 polymer ?
#
loop_
_entity_poly.entity_id
_entity_poly.type
_entity_poly.pdbx_seq_one_letter_code
_entity_poly.pdbx_strand_id
1 'polypeptide(L)'
;MNRKGIIMKHKVSKQTVQAAKEHALQSLKHSEAIEELSQKLKTGNPTEQEQAKRIEPYKESLQEHSEEFLVKVQQLQEDDNSRETFVECVEEHIKATEAHIQAVKEFQSTCLTSLHSAEKNHAQ
;
A
#
# COMPACT_ATOMS: atom_id res chain seq x y z
N MET A 1 1.95 -52.70 -1.17
CA MET A 1 1.48 -51.63 -0.28
C MET A 1 2.10 -50.31 -0.73
N ASN A 2 1.35 -49.44 -1.42
CA ASN A 2 1.83 -48.11 -1.79
C ASN A 2 1.10 -47.07 -0.93
N ARG A 3 1.77 -46.59 0.14
CA ARG A 3 1.31 -45.39 0.85
C ARG A 3 1.64 -44.19 -0.04
N LYS A 4 0.71 -43.81 -0.92
CA LYS A 4 0.70 -42.44 -1.45
C LYS A 4 0.46 -41.53 -0.25
N GLY A 5 1.52 -40.91 0.26
CA GLY A 5 1.42 -39.87 1.26
C GLY A 5 0.57 -38.76 0.66
N ILE A 6 -0.67 -38.63 1.15
CA ILE A 6 -1.49 -37.47 0.88
C ILE A 6 -0.77 -36.33 1.59
N ILE A 7 0.02 -35.54 0.86
CA ILE A 7 0.47 -34.24 1.35
C ILE A 7 -0.82 -33.42 1.47
N MET A 8 -1.36 -33.33 2.68
CA MET A 8 -2.44 -32.39 2.97
C MET A 8 -1.87 -30.99 2.76
N LYS A 9 -2.10 -30.41 1.58
CA LYS A 9 -1.87 -28.99 1.37
C LYS A 9 -2.75 -28.24 2.36
N HIS A 10 -2.13 -27.49 3.27
CA HIS A 10 -2.86 -26.61 4.17
C HIS A 10 -3.46 -25.48 3.34
N LYS A 11 -4.78 -25.44 3.30
CA LYS A 11 -5.52 -24.42 2.56
C LYS A 11 -5.92 -23.29 3.47
N VAL A 12 -5.87 -22.09 2.93
CA VAL A 12 -6.44 -20.90 3.54
C VAL A 12 -7.95 -20.91 3.34
N SER A 13 -8.70 -20.36 4.31
CA SER A 13 -10.15 -20.34 4.22
C SER A 13 -10.62 -19.41 3.10
N LYS A 14 -11.77 -19.72 2.48
CA LYS A 14 -12.38 -18.82 1.48
C LYS A 14 -12.67 -17.42 2.02
N GLN A 15 -13.03 -17.33 3.31
CA GLN A 15 -13.26 -16.05 4.00
C GLN A 15 -11.97 -15.22 4.06
N THR A 16 -10.85 -15.85 4.36
CA THR A 16 -9.54 -15.20 4.37
C THR A 16 -9.13 -14.73 2.98
N VAL A 17 -9.36 -15.53 1.93
CA VAL A 17 -9.07 -15.12 0.54
C VAL A 17 -9.95 -13.96 0.11
N GLN A 18 -11.23 -13.96 0.51
CA GLN A 18 -12.14 -12.84 0.25
C GLN A 18 -11.69 -11.56 0.97
N ALA A 19 -11.28 -11.65 2.24
CA ALA A 19 -10.73 -10.52 2.98
C ALA A 19 -9.44 -9.98 2.33
N ALA A 20 -8.55 -10.87 1.88
CA ALA A 20 -7.34 -10.47 1.15
C ALA A 20 -7.67 -9.70 -0.14
N LYS A 21 -8.69 -10.15 -0.88
CA LYS A 21 -9.19 -9.43 -2.07
C LYS A 21 -9.72 -8.04 -1.76
N GLU A 22 -10.50 -7.91 -0.70
CA GLU A 22 -11.04 -6.62 -0.26
C GLU A 22 -9.90 -5.67 0.13
N HIS A 23 -8.90 -6.17 0.86
CA HIS A 23 -7.72 -5.40 1.22
C HIS A 23 -6.90 -4.98 0.00
N ALA A 24 -6.69 -5.86 -0.99
CA ALA A 24 -5.95 -5.52 -2.20
C ALA A 24 -6.62 -4.39 -2.99
N LEU A 25 -7.95 -4.46 -3.13
CA LEU A 25 -8.74 -3.40 -3.76
C LEU A 25 -8.67 -2.09 -2.97
N GLN A 26 -8.60 -2.16 -1.65
CA GLN A 26 -8.46 -0.98 -0.80
C GLN A 26 -7.04 -0.38 -0.90
N SER A 27 -5.99 -1.19 -0.96
CA SER A 27 -4.62 -0.73 -1.17
C SER A 27 -4.49 0.03 -2.50
N LEU A 28 -5.11 -0.47 -3.58
CA LEU A 28 -5.16 0.25 -4.86
C LEU A 28 -5.84 1.61 -4.75
N LYS A 29 -6.99 1.69 -4.05
CA LYS A 29 -7.66 2.98 -3.81
C LYS A 29 -6.78 3.95 -3.00
N HIS A 30 -6.02 3.45 -2.04
CA HIS A 30 -5.06 4.28 -1.30
C HIS A 30 -3.94 4.76 -2.20
N SER A 31 -3.42 3.91 -3.09
CA SER A 31 -2.44 4.30 -4.10
C SER A 31 -2.96 5.43 -5.00
N GLU A 32 -4.17 5.29 -5.54
CA GLU A 32 -4.83 6.31 -6.37
C GLU A 32 -4.99 7.63 -5.61
N ALA A 33 -5.40 7.58 -4.35
CA ALA A 33 -5.54 8.78 -3.52
C ALA A 33 -4.20 9.50 -3.28
N ILE A 34 -3.10 8.76 -3.08
CA ILE A 34 -1.76 9.33 -2.92
C ILE A 34 -1.25 9.90 -4.26
N GLU A 35 -1.53 9.26 -5.39
CA GLU A 35 -1.23 9.81 -6.72
C GLU A 35 -1.95 11.15 -6.94
N GLU A 36 -3.26 11.20 -6.72
CA GLU A 36 -4.04 12.43 -6.85
C GLU A 36 -3.51 13.55 -5.95
N LEU A 37 -3.13 13.21 -4.72
CA LEU A 37 -2.52 14.15 -3.78
C LEU A 37 -1.18 14.66 -4.31
N SER A 38 -0.29 13.77 -4.77
CA SER A 38 1.01 14.15 -5.35
C SER A 38 0.80 15.09 -6.55
N GLN A 39 -0.15 14.80 -7.43
CA GLN A 39 -0.45 15.67 -8.58
C GLN A 39 -0.95 17.06 -8.17
N LYS A 40 -1.84 17.14 -7.17
CA LYS A 40 -2.29 18.43 -6.62
C LYS A 40 -1.11 19.23 -6.08
N LEU A 41 -0.24 18.59 -5.30
CA LEU A 41 0.95 19.22 -4.71
C LEU A 41 1.95 19.72 -5.76
N LYS A 42 2.13 19.00 -6.89
CA LYS A 42 2.98 19.42 -8.02
C LYS A 42 2.53 20.73 -8.65
N THR A 43 1.24 21.07 -8.57
CA THR A 43 0.69 22.33 -9.11
C THR A 43 0.64 23.47 -8.08
N GLY A 44 1.01 23.17 -6.84
CA GLY A 44 0.97 24.09 -5.73
C GLY A 44 2.15 25.06 -5.66
N ASN A 45 2.31 25.67 -4.49
CA ASN A 45 3.44 26.53 -4.16
C ASN A 45 4.76 25.72 -4.05
N PRO A 46 5.94 26.37 -4.00
CA PRO A 46 7.22 25.65 -3.95
C PRO A 46 7.37 24.63 -2.80
N THR A 47 6.75 24.88 -1.65
CA THR A 47 6.77 23.95 -0.51
C THR A 47 5.96 22.68 -0.83
N GLU A 48 4.79 22.85 -1.42
CA GLU A 48 3.93 21.75 -1.87
C GLU A 48 4.61 20.94 -2.99
N GLN A 49 5.27 21.61 -3.93
CA GLN A 49 6.03 20.93 -4.98
C GLN A 49 7.16 20.08 -4.42
N GLU A 50 7.89 20.59 -3.43
CA GLU A 50 8.95 19.83 -2.76
C GLU A 50 8.39 18.66 -1.96
N GLN A 51 7.22 18.84 -1.34
CA GLN A 51 6.50 17.75 -0.68
C GLN A 51 6.10 16.65 -1.67
N ALA A 52 5.62 17.01 -2.87
CA ALA A 52 5.30 16.04 -3.90
C ALA A 52 6.51 15.16 -4.27
N LYS A 53 7.70 15.76 -4.39
CA LYS A 53 8.94 15.01 -4.65
C LYS A 53 9.30 14.02 -3.54
N ARG A 54 9.05 14.38 -2.27
CA ARG A 54 9.30 13.48 -1.13
C ARG A 54 8.32 12.31 -1.07
N ILE A 55 7.07 12.53 -1.49
CA ILE A 55 6.02 11.51 -1.51
C ILE A 55 6.18 10.56 -2.70
N GLU A 56 6.70 11.03 -3.84
CA GLU A 56 6.82 10.26 -5.09
C GLU A 56 7.38 8.84 -4.94
N PRO A 57 8.51 8.57 -4.25
CA PRO A 57 9.03 7.20 -4.12
C PRO A 57 8.09 6.27 -3.35
N TYR A 58 7.38 6.80 -2.34
CA TYR A 58 6.42 6.01 -1.55
C TYR A 58 5.13 5.76 -2.32
N LYS A 59 4.74 6.71 -3.16
CA LYS A 59 3.61 6.58 -4.09
C LYS A 59 3.88 5.48 -5.13
N GLU A 60 5.06 5.47 -5.74
CA GLU A 60 5.47 4.42 -6.70
C GLU A 60 5.51 3.04 -6.04
N SER A 61 6.14 2.92 -4.87
CA SER A 61 6.19 1.67 -4.11
C SER A 61 4.81 1.19 -3.65
N LEU A 62 3.93 2.11 -3.22
CA LEU A 62 2.55 1.77 -2.85
C LEU A 62 1.79 1.22 -4.06
N GLN A 63 1.93 1.83 -5.23
CA GLN A 63 1.27 1.37 -6.45
C GLN A 63 1.74 -0.04 -6.82
N GLU A 64 3.06 -0.24 -6.92
CA GLU A 64 3.67 -1.52 -7.28
C GLU A 64 3.19 -2.65 -6.37
N HIS A 65 3.29 -2.47 -5.05
CA HIS A 65 2.91 -3.52 -4.10
C HIS A 65 1.40 -3.72 -3.99
N SER A 66 0.58 -2.70 -4.28
CA SER A 66 -0.87 -2.85 -4.32
C SER A 66 -1.32 -3.66 -5.55
N GLU A 67 -0.69 -3.44 -6.69
CA GLU A 67 -0.92 -4.19 -7.92
C GLU A 67 -0.45 -5.64 -7.76
N GLU A 68 0.76 -5.86 -7.23
CA GLU A 68 1.28 -7.21 -7.00
C GLU A 68 0.45 -7.96 -5.94
N PHE A 69 0.01 -7.28 -4.87
CA PHE A 69 -0.91 -7.89 -3.90
C PHE A 69 -2.20 -8.37 -4.57
N LEU A 70 -2.79 -7.57 -5.47
CA LEU A 70 -3.97 -8.00 -6.22
C LEU A 70 -3.68 -9.22 -7.11
N VAL A 71 -2.52 -9.25 -7.78
CA VAL A 71 -2.08 -10.41 -8.57
C VAL A 71 -1.94 -11.65 -7.70
N LYS A 72 -1.30 -11.53 -6.52
CA LYS A 72 -1.14 -12.65 -5.57
C LYS A 72 -2.47 -13.16 -5.04
N VAL A 73 -3.45 -12.29 -4.79
CA VAL A 73 -4.80 -12.70 -4.42
C VAL A 73 -5.48 -13.48 -5.55
N GLN A 74 -5.31 -13.06 -6.81
CA GLN A 74 -5.86 -13.79 -7.97
C GLN A 74 -5.21 -15.17 -8.09
N GLN A 75 -3.89 -15.25 -7.97
CA GLN A 75 -3.15 -16.52 -7.95
C GLN A 75 -3.61 -17.42 -6.80
N LEU A 76 -3.86 -16.86 -5.62
CA LEU A 76 -4.34 -17.61 -4.46
C LEU A 76 -5.70 -18.29 -4.73
N GLN A 77 -6.57 -17.66 -5.54
CA GLN A 77 -7.84 -18.23 -5.96
C GLN A 77 -7.67 -19.36 -6.97
N GLU A 78 -6.69 -19.24 -7.88
CA GLU A 78 -6.34 -20.25 -8.89
C GLU A 78 -5.64 -21.46 -8.26
N ASP A 79 -4.78 -21.24 -7.26
CA ASP A 79 -3.98 -22.26 -6.56
C ASP A 79 -4.74 -22.97 -5.42
N ASP A 80 -6.07 -22.98 -5.46
CA ASP A 80 -6.93 -23.69 -4.48
C ASP A 80 -6.64 -23.25 -3.02
N ASN A 81 -6.39 -21.95 -2.84
CA ASN A 81 -6.09 -21.30 -1.57
C ASN A 81 -4.80 -21.81 -0.90
N SER A 82 -3.75 -22.03 -1.69
CA SER A 82 -2.42 -22.42 -1.23
C SER A 82 -1.89 -21.51 -0.10
N ARG A 83 -1.31 -22.11 0.94
CA ARG A 83 -0.70 -21.35 2.05
C ARG A 83 0.51 -20.55 1.57
N GLU A 84 1.31 -21.12 0.69
CA GLU A 84 2.51 -20.47 0.15
C GLU A 84 2.14 -19.18 -0.59
N THR A 85 1.18 -19.25 -1.52
CA THR A 85 0.66 -18.08 -2.24
C THR A 85 0.03 -17.06 -1.30
N PHE A 86 -0.57 -17.50 -0.18
CA PHE A 86 -1.10 -16.59 0.84
C PHE A 86 0.01 -15.86 1.61
N VAL A 87 1.16 -16.50 1.85
CA VAL A 87 2.30 -15.81 2.48
C VAL A 87 2.80 -14.70 1.56
N GLU A 88 3.00 -14.98 0.28
CA GLU A 88 3.41 -13.97 -0.71
C GLU A 88 2.40 -12.82 -0.80
N CYS A 89 1.11 -13.16 -0.81
CA CYS A 89 0.00 -12.21 -0.76
C CYS A 89 0.07 -11.27 0.46
N VAL A 90 0.41 -11.80 1.64
CA VAL A 90 0.56 -11.00 2.87
C VAL A 90 1.82 -10.15 2.83
N GLU A 91 2.92 -10.65 2.26
CA GLU A 91 4.16 -9.89 2.11
C GLU A 91 3.95 -8.63 1.26
N GLU A 92 3.27 -8.74 0.13
CA GLU A 92 2.96 -7.59 -0.72
C GLU A 92 2.00 -6.60 -0.03
N HIS A 93 1.01 -7.10 0.71
CA HIS A 93 0.15 -6.25 1.54
C HIS A 93 0.93 -5.45 2.60
N ILE A 94 1.93 -6.08 3.25
CA ILE A 94 2.79 -5.41 4.22
C ILE A 94 3.59 -4.31 3.54
N LYS A 95 4.25 -4.60 2.41
CA LYS A 95 5.06 -3.60 1.68
C LYS A 95 4.21 -2.41 1.20
N ALA A 96 3.01 -2.68 0.66
CA ALA A 96 2.07 -1.63 0.29
C ALA A 96 1.69 -0.78 1.51
N THR A 97 1.40 -1.41 2.65
CA THR A 97 1.06 -0.70 3.89
C THR A 97 2.21 0.16 4.40
N GLU A 98 3.44 -0.34 4.36
CA GLU A 98 4.63 0.41 4.75
C GLU A 98 4.84 1.64 3.87
N ALA A 99 4.72 1.49 2.55
CA ALA A 99 4.81 2.59 1.60
C ALA A 99 3.72 3.65 1.86
N HIS A 100 2.46 3.22 2.08
CA HIS A 100 1.37 4.13 2.44
C HIS A 100 1.65 4.89 3.73
N ILE A 101 2.14 4.22 4.78
CA ILE A 101 2.49 4.87 6.05
C ILE A 101 3.56 5.94 5.84
N GLN A 102 4.58 5.67 5.02
CA GLN A 102 5.63 6.66 4.75
C GLN A 102 5.10 7.85 3.96
N ALA A 103 4.27 7.62 2.93
CA ALA A 103 3.63 8.70 2.18
C ALA A 103 2.79 9.62 3.10
N VAL A 104 2.02 9.04 4.02
CA VAL A 104 1.23 9.79 5.00
C VAL A 104 2.12 10.56 5.99
N LYS A 105 3.23 9.96 6.44
CA LYS A 105 4.19 10.63 7.33
C LYS A 105 4.83 11.86 6.67
N GLU A 106 5.28 11.73 5.43
CA GLU A 106 5.80 12.87 4.67
C GLU A 106 4.73 13.96 4.49
N PHE A 107 3.49 13.54 4.24
CA PHE A 107 2.38 14.47 4.14
C PHE A 107 2.15 15.25 5.43
N GLN A 108 2.09 14.55 6.57
CA GLN A 108 1.86 15.13 7.89
C GLN A 108 3.01 16.04 8.33
N SER A 109 4.26 15.61 8.13
CA SER A 109 5.46 16.37 8.51
C SER A 109 5.48 17.77 7.86
N THR A 110 5.10 17.83 6.58
CA THR A 110 5.04 19.11 5.86
C THR A 110 3.91 19.99 6.35
N CYS A 111 2.72 19.42 6.62
CA CYS A 111 1.60 20.20 7.17
C CYS A 111 1.96 20.86 8.51
N LEU A 112 2.63 20.12 9.40
CA LEU A 112 3.11 20.66 10.68
C LEU A 112 4.15 21.77 10.49
N THR A 113 5.08 21.59 9.56
CA THR A 113 6.10 22.60 9.24
C THR A 113 5.48 23.89 8.69
N SER A 114 4.49 23.78 7.81
CA SER A 114 3.74 24.93 7.28
C SER A 114 2.95 25.66 8.37
N LEU A 115 2.33 24.92 9.31
CA LEU A 115 1.60 25.52 10.43
C LEU A 115 2.54 26.35 11.34
N HIS A 116 3.67 25.76 11.75
CA HIS A 116 4.64 26.41 12.63
C HIS A 116 5.31 27.64 11.98
N SER A 117 5.50 27.63 10.66
CA SER A 117 6.06 28.79 9.94
C SER A 117 5.04 29.93 9.81
N ALA A 118 3.74 29.61 9.62
CA ALA A 118 2.67 30.60 9.63
C ALA A 118 2.50 31.28 11.00
N GLU A 119 2.59 30.52 12.09
CA GLU A 119 2.50 31.06 13.46
C GLU A 119 3.63 32.04 13.80
N LYS A 120 4.87 31.76 13.37
CA LYS A 120 6.02 32.65 13.60
C LYS A 120 5.92 33.98 12.85
N ASN A 121 5.38 33.95 11.62
CA ASN A 121 5.28 35.15 10.78
C ASN A 121 4.15 36.11 11.24
N HIS A 122 3.17 35.63 11.99
CA HIS A 122 2.09 36.46 12.56
C HIS A 122 2.44 37.10 13.92
N ALA A 123 3.55 36.69 14.55
CA ALA A 123 3.97 37.18 15.86
C ALA A 123 5.06 38.29 15.79
N GLN A 124 5.43 38.75 14.59
CA GLN A 124 6.39 39.84 14.34
C GLN A 124 5.67 41.08 13.80
#